data_AF-I8IW60-F1
#
_entry.id   AF-I8IW60-F1
#
_cell.length_a   1.000
_cell.length_b   1.000
_cell.length_c   1.000
_cell.angle_alpha   90.00
_cell.angle_beta   90.00
_cell.angle_gamma   90.00
#
_symmetry.space_group_name_H-M   'P 1'
#
loop_
_entity.id
_entity.type
_entity.pdbx_description
1 polymer ?
#
loop_
_entity_poly.entity_id
_entity_poly.type
_entity_poly.pdbx_seq_one_letter_code
_entity_poly.pdbx_strand_id
1 'polypeptide(L)'
;MTKHTTTHALIQNFLSEEELQEILAVFNFKETARKCTVSMLLAYLLEAATHEWKSLRYAADVGPSGGLTAVDHSSLSIHIKALDYAIMKRIFQVLVGS
;
A
#
# COMPACT_ATOMS: atom_id res chain seq x y z
N MET A 1 -12.49 -14.18 13.88
CA MET A 1 -12.09 -12.80 13.56
C MET A 1 -11.14 -12.84 12.39
N THR A 2 -11.59 -12.36 11.23
CA THR A 2 -10.83 -12.31 9.98
C THR A 2 -9.72 -11.26 10.09
N LYS A 3 -8.46 -11.68 10.03
CA LYS A 3 -7.27 -10.80 10.10
C LYS A 3 -7.23 -9.74 8.97
N HIS A 4 -7.98 -10.00 7.91
CA HIS A 4 -8.10 -9.24 6.66
C HIS A 4 -8.58 -7.79 6.83
N THR A 5 -9.32 -7.49 7.90
CA THR A 5 -9.88 -6.16 8.13
C THR A 5 -8.93 -5.25 8.90
N THR A 6 -7.85 -5.78 9.48
CA THR A 6 -7.05 -5.02 10.45
C THR A 6 -6.10 -4.04 9.77
N THR A 7 -5.36 -4.47 8.75
CA THR A 7 -4.17 -3.74 8.30
C THR A 7 -4.50 -2.62 7.32
N HIS A 8 -5.45 -2.86 6.41
CA HIS A 8 -6.00 -1.81 5.57
C HIS A 8 -6.78 -0.79 6.40
N ALA A 9 -7.58 -1.23 7.39
CA ALA A 9 -8.27 -0.32 8.29
C ALA A 9 -7.30 0.46 9.20
N LEU A 10 -6.19 -0.15 9.61
CA LEU A 10 -5.14 0.54 10.36
C LEU A 10 -4.55 1.68 9.53
N ILE A 11 -4.19 1.44 8.26
CA ILE A 11 -3.69 2.52 7.41
C ILE A 11 -4.75 3.61 7.24
N GLN A 12 -6.00 3.25 6.99
CA GLN A 12 -7.11 4.19 6.86
C GLN A 12 -7.40 4.98 8.15
N ASN A 13 -7.03 4.47 9.33
CA ASN A 13 -7.13 5.20 10.60
C ASN A 13 -6.05 6.28 10.76
N PHE A 14 -4.88 6.10 10.14
CA PHE A 14 -3.76 7.06 10.22
C PHE A 14 -3.67 7.98 9.00
N LEU A 15 -4.23 7.55 7.88
CA LEU A 15 -4.24 8.26 6.61
C LEU A 15 -5.54 7.91 5.89
N SER A 16 -6.48 8.84 5.85
CA SER A 16 -7.73 8.57 5.13
C SER A 16 -7.47 8.45 3.63
N GLU A 17 -8.35 7.75 2.92
CA GLU A 17 -8.26 7.66 1.47
C GLU A 17 -8.30 9.05 0.81
N GLU A 18 -9.07 10.00 1.35
CA GLU A 18 -9.12 11.38 0.85
C GLU A 18 -7.75 12.07 0.98
N GLU A 19 -7.12 12.01 2.15
CA GLU A 19 -5.79 12.60 2.37
C GLU A 19 -4.72 11.93 1.49
N LEU A 20 -4.80 10.62 1.32
CA LEU A 20 -3.91 9.90 0.42
C LEU A 20 -4.07 10.39 -1.02
N GLN A 21 -5.31 10.54 -1.51
CA GLN A 21 -5.56 11.04 -2.86
C GLN A 21 -5.12 12.49 -3.04
N GLU A 22 -5.27 13.35 -2.02
CA GLU A 22 -4.74 14.71 -2.02
C GLU A 22 -3.21 14.73 -2.17
N ILE A 23 -2.50 13.87 -1.42
CA ILE A 23 -1.05 13.72 -1.54
C ILE A 23 -0.69 13.29 -2.97
N LEU A 24 -1.34 12.27 -3.50
CA LEU A 24 -1.06 11.76 -4.85
C LEU A 24 -1.30 12.83 -5.93
N ALA A 25 -2.36 13.64 -5.76
CA ALA A 25 -2.67 14.75 -6.66
C ALA A 25 -1.56 15.82 -6.70
N VAL A 26 -0.97 16.17 -5.55
CA VAL A 26 0.16 17.12 -5.48
C VAL A 26 1.36 16.66 -6.32
N PHE A 27 1.59 15.35 -6.40
CA PHE A 27 2.67 14.77 -7.19
C PHE A 27 2.25 14.40 -8.63
N ASN A 28 1.03 14.75 -9.05
CA ASN A 28 0.44 14.30 -10.33
C ASN A 28 0.51 12.77 -10.51
N PHE A 29 0.50 12.02 -9.41
CA PHE A 29 0.55 10.56 -9.45
C PHE A 29 -0.83 10.04 -9.84
N LYS A 30 -0.90 9.34 -10.98
CA LYS A 30 -2.13 8.72 -11.46
C LYS A 30 -2.05 7.22 -11.24
N GLU A 31 -2.97 6.71 -10.42
CA GLU A 31 -3.14 5.27 -10.26
C GLU A 31 -3.46 4.64 -11.62
N THR A 32 -2.54 3.81 -12.11
CA THR A 32 -2.62 3.21 -13.45
C THR A 32 -3.30 1.85 -13.44
N ALA A 33 -3.36 1.17 -12.29
CA ALA A 33 -4.04 -0.12 -12.15
C ALA A 33 -5.21 -0.05 -11.17
N ARG A 34 -6.41 -0.33 -11.69
CA ARG A 34 -7.66 -0.44 -10.91
C ARG A 34 -7.61 -1.40 -9.72
N LYS A 35 -6.72 -2.41 -9.75
CA LYS A 35 -6.58 -3.43 -8.70
C LYS A 35 -5.38 -3.20 -7.77
N CYS A 36 -4.53 -2.21 -8.06
CA CYS A 36 -3.29 -1.95 -7.32
C CYS A 36 -3.22 -0.46 -6.97
N THR A 37 -4.14 -0.02 -6.11
CA THR A 37 -4.12 1.34 -5.56
C THR A 37 -2.92 1.52 -4.62
N VAL A 38 -2.54 2.76 -4.34
CA VAL A 38 -1.45 3.08 -3.40
C VAL A 38 -1.82 2.61 -1.99
N SER A 39 -3.07 2.79 -1.59
CA SER A 39 -3.64 2.30 -0.32
C SER A 39 -3.46 0.78 -0.18
N MET A 40 -3.73 0.04 -1.25
CA MET A 40 -3.50 -1.40 -1.33
C MET A 40 -2.02 -1.76 -1.20
N LEU A 41 -1.16 -1.00 -1.87
CA LEU A 41 0.29 -1.20 -1.84
C LEU A 41 0.88 -0.98 -0.45
N LEU A 42 0.43 0.07 0.25
CA LEU A 42 0.81 0.33 1.64
C LEU A 42 0.38 -0.82 2.56
N ALA A 43 -0.82 -1.37 2.36
CA ALA A 43 -1.27 -2.54 3.10
C ALA A 43 -0.38 -3.77 2.84
N TYR A 44 0.02 -4.01 1.59
CA TYR A 44 1.00 -5.04 1.24
C TYR A 44 2.35 -4.85 1.94
N LEU A 45 2.86 -3.62 2.00
CA LEU A 45 4.14 -3.31 2.66
C LEU A 45 4.05 -3.50 4.18
N LEU A 46 2.94 -3.09 4.80
CA LEU A 46 2.72 -3.23 6.23
C LEU A 46 2.56 -4.70 6.65
N GLU A 47 1.81 -5.49 5.88
CA GLU A 47 1.70 -6.94 6.07
C GLU A 47 3.05 -7.64 5.85
N ALA A 48 3.79 -7.25 4.82
CA ALA A 48 5.12 -7.77 4.57
C ALA A 48 6.08 -7.49 5.73
N ALA A 49 5.99 -6.32 6.36
CA ALA A 49 6.77 -5.98 7.56
C ALA A 49 6.29 -6.77 8.80
N THR A 50 4.97 -6.91 8.99
CA THR A 50 4.36 -7.60 10.14
C THR A 50 4.63 -9.10 10.13
N HIS A 51 4.68 -9.71 8.95
CA HIS A 51 4.88 -11.14 8.75
C HIS A 51 6.26 -11.51 8.18
N GLU A 52 7.19 -10.54 8.12
CA GLU A 52 8.57 -10.72 7.64
C GLU A 52 8.65 -11.43 6.27
N TRP A 53 7.80 -10.99 5.33
CA TRP A 53 7.74 -11.59 4.00
C TRP A 53 9.04 -11.35 3.22
N LYS A 54 9.61 -12.43 2.68
CA LYS A 54 10.97 -12.44 2.13
C LYS A 54 11.11 -11.79 0.75
N SER A 55 10.01 -11.55 0.03
CA SER A 55 10.04 -10.94 -1.30
C SER A 55 8.66 -10.47 -1.75
N LEU A 56 8.62 -9.59 -2.75
CA LEU A 56 7.37 -9.17 -3.41
C LEU A 56 6.64 -10.34 -4.10
N ARG A 57 7.38 -11.36 -4.55
CA ARG A 57 6.78 -12.57 -5.11
C ARG A 57 6.06 -13.36 -4.03
N TYR A 58 6.73 -13.58 -2.90
CA TYR A 58 6.11 -14.23 -1.75
C TYR A 58 4.90 -13.44 -1.27
N ALA A 59 5.00 -12.11 -1.19
CA ALA A 59 3.90 -11.22 -0.83
C ALA A 59 2.70 -11.38 -1.77
N ALA A 60 2.91 -11.46 -3.09
CA ALA A 60 1.85 -11.68 -4.06
C ALA A 60 1.15 -13.05 -3.86
N ASP A 61 1.91 -14.08 -3.50
CA ASP A 61 1.38 -15.43 -3.28
C ASP A 61 0.56 -15.53 -1.98
N VAL A 62 1.04 -14.92 -0.89
CA VAL A 62 0.40 -15.04 0.44
C VAL A 62 -0.58 -13.92 0.75
N GLY A 63 -0.49 -12.77 0.09
CA GLY A 63 -1.36 -11.61 0.26
C GLY A 63 -2.85 -11.97 0.14
N PRO A 64 -3.29 -12.69 -0.90
CA PRO A 64 -4.69 -13.13 -1.04
C PRO A 64 -5.16 -14.00 0.14
N SER A 65 -4.29 -14.87 0.65
CA SER A 65 -4.58 -15.68 1.84
C SER A 65 -4.63 -14.83 3.12
N GLY A 66 -3.98 -13.66 3.09
CA GLY A 66 -4.07 -12.57 4.07
C GLY A 66 -5.18 -11.57 3.78
N GLY A 67 -6.07 -11.83 2.81
CA GLY A 67 -7.27 -11.02 2.51
C GLY A 67 -6.99 -9.76 1.70
N LEU A 68 -5.78 -9.64 1.17
CA LEU A 68 -5.42 -8.60 0.22
C LEU A 68 -5.96 -8.95 -1.17
N THR A 69 -6.35 -7.94 -1.95
CA THR A 69 -6.68 -8.10 -3.38
C THR A 69 -5.54 -8.82 -4.10
N ALA A 70 -5.86 -9.87 -4.85
CA ALA A 70 -4.86 -10.60 -5.63
C ALA A 70 -4.25 -9.72 -6.73
N VAL A 71 -2.93 -9.55 -6.67
CA VAL A 71 -2.13 -8.79 -7.64
C VAL A 71 -0.89 -9.58 -7.99
N ASP A 72 -0.46 -9.49 -9.25
CA ASP A 72 0.78 -10.12 -9.68
C ASP A 72 1.99 -9.40 -9.08
N HIS A 73 3.05 -10.15 -8.79
CA HIS A 73 4.31 -9.61 -8.27
C HIS A 73 4.94 -8.54 -9.19
N SER A 74 4.73 -8.66 -10.50
CA SER A 74 5.17 -7.66 -11.49
C SER A 74 4.42 -6.34 -11.33
N SER A 75 3.10 -6.40 -11.06
CA SER A 75 2.29 -5.22 -10.78
C SER A 75 2.73 -4.52 -9.50
N LEU A 76 2.97 -5.29 -8.42
CA LEU A 76 3.51 -4.73 -7.16
C LEU A 76 4.87 -4.05 -7.41
N SER A 77 5.77 -4.71 -8.13
CA SER A 77 7.09 -4.15 -8.43
C SER A 77 7.02 -2.85 -9.24
N ILE A 78 6.14 -2.78 -10.23
CA ILE A 78 5.95 -1.58 -11.05
C ILE A 78 5.36 -0.44 -10.22
N HIS A 79 4.35 -0.71 -9.38
CA HIS A 79 3.71 0.33 -8.57
C HIS A 79 4.63 0.85 -7.46
N ILE A 80 5.40 -0.03 -6.82
CA ILE A 80 6.45 0.39 -5.86
C ILE A 80 7.47 1.30 -6.53
N LYS A 81 7.89 0.99 -7.76
CA LYS A 81 8.82 1.85 -8.49
C LYS A 81 8.21 3.18 -8.93
N ALA A 82 6.90 3.20 -9.17
CA ALA A 82 6.17 4.40 -9.56
C ALA A 82 5.97 5.33 -8.35
N LEU A 83 5.85 4.79 -7.14
CA LEU A 83 5.91 5.55 -5.89
C LEU A 83 7.33 6.02 -5.66
N ASP A 84 7.62 7.23 -6.13
CA ASP A 84 8.90 7.85 -5.91
C ASP A 84 9.14 8.17 -4.42
N TYR A 85 10.39 8.50 -4.11
CA TYR A 85 10.81 8.85 -2.76
C TYR A 85 10.04 10.06 -2.19
N ALA A 86 9.66 11.03 -3.02
CA ALA A 86 9.00 12.25 -2.57
C ALA A 86 7.57 11.98 -2.11
N ILE A 87 6.83 11.15 -2.83
CA ILE A 87 5.48 10.70 -2.46
C ILE A 87 5.55 9.92 -1.14
N MET A 88 6.45 8.94 -1.05
CA MET A 88 6.62 8.12 0.18
C MET A 88 7.04 8.98 1.38
N LYS A 89 7.91 9.96 1.17
CA LYS A 89 8.30 10.92 2.22
C LYS A 89 7.12 11.75 2.69
N ARG A 90 6.26 12.22 1.77
CA ARG A 90 5.07 12.99 2.14
C ARG A 90 4.07 12.15 2.92
N ILE A 91 3.82 10.91 2.49
CA ILE A 91 2.99 9.95 3.23
C ILE A 91 3.55 9.75 4.65
N PHE A 92 4.85 9.50 4.78
CA PHE A 92 5.49 9.33 6.09
C PHE A 92 5.38 10.57 6.99
N GLN A 93 5.54 11.78 6.43
CA GLN A 93 5.37 13.03 7.18
C GLN A 93 3.96 13.18 7.73
N VAL A 94 2.94 12.78 6.97
CA VAL A 94 1.55 12.81 7.45
C VAL A 94 1.36 11.79 8.57
N LEU A 95 1.89 10.57 8.42
CA LEU A 95 1.78 9.51 9.43
C LEU A 95 2.49 9.83 10.76
N VAL A 96 3.58 10.59 10.74
CA VAL A 96 4.37 10.93 11.96
C VAL A 96 4.02 12.32 12.51
N GLY A 97 3.46 13.19 11.68
CA GLY A 97 3.03 14.53 12.07
C GLY A 97 1.59 14.61 12.58
N SER A 98 0.86 13.49 12.57
CA SER A 98 -0.52 13.36 13.11
C SER A 98 -0.54 13.03 14.60
#